data_AF-A0A9N9T0K2-F1
#
_entry.id   AF-A0A9N9T0K2-F1
#
_cell.length_a   1.000
_cell.length_b   1.000
_cell.length_c   1.000
_cell.angle_alpha   90.00
_cell.angle_beta   90.00
_cell.angle_gamma   90.00
#
_symmetry.space_group_name_H-M   'P 1'
#
loop_
_entity.id
_entity.type
_entity.pdbx_description
1 polymer ?
#
loop_
_entity_poly.entity_id
_entity_poly.type
_entity_poly.pdbx_seq_one_letter_code
_entity_poly.pdbx_strand_id
1 'polypeptide(L)'
;MQLNNTKYTKIKIDEVTTTWVNNYKEKLHNEELTKFNNVIKYIRNIHPNSNSHIIQRPFIEVIIYAAHIIDKLDLLNDTVLATLCIYSYKYDKNWKENIKDIAGSSVLNIIEGFNQLQSIYRSITIQNTNKTNKQELKQEIETIRKMILAVVDDFRVVLIILALRTSTLLFFNLSSTSFFKKRIAKETLYIFAPLANRLGIWQLQWQLEDLALKHYKPEAYIKISKQMNEDRTKILEYIQNFNNILRNELEKKYVKLEIAGRPKHIYSVYKKMRKKKLSFYDLYDIRAVRIIVSTISDCYKILGIVHRLWEPIANEFEDYISHPKPNNYRSLHTVVVGPEDKSVEIQIRTFEMHKFAEYGVAAHWKYKEDGKYNADYDRKIAKLRYILQNRKKSELIDNNNISSIFKNELFKDNIYTLTPHGKIVCLPSGSTPVDFACALYNLTENRCRTAKINGQIVPLSTKLESGQRIEICTTKDDNLSIKCCINVMKPFRKYEKHFC
;
A
#
# COMPACT_ATOMS: atom_id res chain seq x y z
N MET A 1 -2.90 -21.23 6.94
CA MET A 1 -3.08 -20.40 8.15
C MET A 1 -4.14 -19.32 7.90
N GLN A 2 -5.41 -19.59 8.18
CA GLN A 2 -6.49 -18.60 8.12
C GLN A 2 -6.96 -18.31 9.56
N LEU A 3 -6.77 -17.06 10.00
CA LEU A 3 -7.21 -16.53 11.30
C LEU A 3 -8.73 -16.30 11.29
N ASN A 4 -9.53 -17.33 11.55
CA ASN A 4 -10.97 -17.19 11.77
C ASN A 4 -11.43 -18.12 12.90
N ASN A 5 -11.34 -17.67 14.16
CA ASN A 5 -12.24 -18.09 15.25
C ASN A 5 -12.05 -17.20 16.49
N THR A 6 -13.06 -16.39 16.81
CA THR A 6 -13.03 -15.28 17.79
C THR A 6 -12.84 -15.69 19.25
N LYS A 7 -13.02 -16.96 19.63
CA LYS A 7 -12.67 -17.49 20.96
C LYS A 7 -11.28 -18.15 21.02
N TYR A 8 -10.73 -18.57 19.88
CA TYR A 8 -9.42 -19.23 19.77
C TYR A 8 -8.27 -18.29 19.34
N THR A 9 -8.59 -17.03 19.01
CA THR A 9 -7.61 -16.02 18.57
C THR A 9 -6.82 -15.36 19.71
N LYS A 10 -7.31 -15.39 20.96
CA LYS A 10 -6.63 -14.71 22.06
C LYS A 10 -5.36 -15.46 22.51
N ILE A 11 -5.47 -16.78 22.70
CA ILE A 11 -4.37 -17.65 23.18
C ILE A 11 -3.27 -17.84 22.12
N LYS A 12 -3.62 -17.99 20.83
CA LYS A 12 -2.64 -18.19 19.76
C LYS A 12 -1.79 -16.96 19.40
N ILE A 13 -2.22 -15.74 19.74
CA ILE A 13 -1.50 -14.52 19.29
C ILE A 13 -0.41 -14.09 20.29
N ASP A 14 -0.59 -14.37 21.58
CA ASP A 14 0.44 -14.12 22.61
C ASP A 14 1.62 -15.09 22.45
N GLU A 15 1.30 -16.34 22.09
CA GLU A 15 2.26 -17.28 21.54
C GLU A 15 2.90 -16.72 20.27
N VAL A 16 2.15 -16.23 19.27
CA VAL A 16 2.76 -15.72 18.02
C VAL A 16 3.74 -14.57 18.24
N THR A 17 3.49 -13.62 19.15
CA THR A 17 4.43 -12.50 19.36
C THR A 17 5.69 -12.94 20.08
N THR A 18 5.56 -13.75 21.13
CA THR A 18 6.71 -14.27 21.89
C THR A 18 7.51 -15.28 21.07
N THR A 19 6.82 -16.22 20.42
CA THR A 19 7.40 -17.22 19.52
C THR A 19 8.05 -16.55 18.30
N TRP A 20 7.45 -15.49 17.73
CA TRP A 20 8.10 -14.77 16.63
C TRP A 20 9.39 -14.09 17.07
N VAL A 21 9.39 -13.41 18.23
CA VAL A 21 10.61 -12.78 18.75
C VAL A 21 11.73 -13.81 18.91
N ASN A 22 11.42 -15.01 19.40
CA ASN A 22 12.41 -16.09 19.54
C ASN A 22 12.87 -16.62 18.18
N ASN A 23 11.94 -16.98 17.29
CA ASN A 23 12.26 -17.48 15.95
C ASN A 23 13.03 -16.44 15.10
N TYR A 24 12.77 -15.16 15.30
CA TYR A 24 13.48 -14.09 14.60
C TYR A 24 14.91 -13.95 15.11
N LYS A 25 15.15 -14.09 16.42
CA LYS A 25 16.52 -14.11 16.98
C LYS A 25 17.37 -15.22 16.39
N GLU A 26 16.80 -16.40 16.14
CA GLU A 26 17.52 -17.54 15.55
C GLU A 26 17.99 -17.26 14.11
N LYS A 27 17.36 -16.32 13.40
CA LYS A 27 17.75 -15.94 12.04
C LYS A 27 18.86 -14.88 11.99
N LEU A 28 19.13 -14.19 13.10
CA LEU A 28 20.04 -13.05 13.15
C LEU A 28 21.47 -13.48 13.46
N HIS A 29 22.45 -12.84 12.82
CA HIS A 29 23.86 -13.00 13.15
C HIS A 29 24.30 -12.04 14.28
N ASN A 30 25.41 -12.36 14.97
CA ASN A 30 25.83 -11.78 16.26
C ASN A 30 25.61 -10.26 16.45
N GLU A 31 26.00 -9.43 15.49
CA GLU A 31 25.84 -7.97 15.61
C GLU A 31 24.35 -7.55 15.53
N GLU A 32 23.59 -8.15 14.62
CA GLU A 32 22.17 -7.87 14.43
C GLU A 32 21.33 -8.36 15.61
N LEU A 33 21.72 -9.51 16.18
CA LEU A 33 21.10 -10.06 17.38
C LEU A 33 21.26 -9.11 18.58
N THR A 34 22.46 -8.54 18.73
CA THR A 34 22.75 -7.54 19.78
C THR A 34 21.87 -6.30 19.60
N LYS A 35 21.81 -5.73 18.39
CA LYS A 35 20.94 -4.59 18.06
C LYS A 35 19.47 -4.89 18.36
N PHE A 36 18.97 -6.05 17.92
CA PHE A 36 17.60 -6.47 18.13
C PHE A 36 17.26 -6.62 19.62
N ASN A 37 18.13 -7.24 20.42
CA ASN A 37 17.93 -7.38 21.86
C ASN A 37 17.89 -6.02 22.56
N ASN A 38 18.76 -5.09 22.19
CA ASN A 38 18.78 -3.73 22.73
C ASN A 38 17.49 -2.97 22.38
N VAL A 39 17.01 -3.09 21.13
CA VAL A 39 15.72 -2.52 20.70
C VAL A 39 14.56 -3.10 21.51
N ILE A 40 14.48 -4.42 21.67
CA ILE A 40 13.40 -5.07 22.43
C ILE A 40 13.41 -4.60 23.89
N LYS A 41 14.59 -4.46 24.51
CA LYS A 41 14.72 -3.93 25.87
C LYS A 41 14.25 -2.47 25.95
N TYR A 42 14.66 -1.65 24.99
CA TYR A 42 14.28 -0.24 24.92
C TYR A 42 12.76 -0.06 24.77
N ILE A 43 12.12 -0.75 23.82
CA ILE A 43 10.66 -0.60 23.60
C ILE A 43 9.83 -1.07 24.80
N ARG A 44 10.28 -2.10 25.54
CA ARG A 44 9.60 -2.60 26.74
C ARG A 44 9.68 -1.61 27.90
N ASN A 45 10.76 -0.82 27.96
CA ASN A 45 10.94 0.18 29.00
C ASN A 45 10.11 1.44 28.75
N ILE A 46 9.98 1.87 27.49
CA ILE A 46 9.30 3.14 27.17
C ILE A 46 7.78 3.01 27.03
N HIS A 47 7.27 1.84 26.61
CA HIS A 47 5.83 1.69 26.35
C HIS A 47 5.06 1.30 27.61
N PRO A 48 3.92 1.98 27.91
CA PRO A 48 3.08 1.60 29.03
C PRO A 48 2.39 0.25 28.75
N ASN A 49 2.26 -0.58 29.79
CA ASN A 49 1.58 -1.88 29.73
C ASN A 49 0.04 -1.77 29.66
N SER A 50 -0.51 -0.57 29.46
CA SER A 50 -1.96 -0.33 29.49
C SER A 50 -2.62 -0.54 28.12
N ASN A 51 -3.83 -1.10 28.16
CA ASN A 51 -4.68 -1.26 26.98
C ASN A 51 -5.47 0.03 26.72
N SER A 52 -5.65 0.39 25.44
CA SER A 52 -6.57 1.47 25.09
C SER A 52 -8.02 0.95 25.00
N HIS A 53 -9.03 1.79 25.21
CA HIS A 53 -10.45 1.39 25.01
C HIS A 53 -10.78 0.96 23.57
N ILE A 54 -9.93 1.32 22.60
CA ILE A 54 -10.14 1.10 21.16
C ILE A 54 -9.48 -0.20 20.68
N ILE A 55 -8.33 -0.57 21.28
CA ILE A 55 -7.49 -1.72 20.90
C ILE A 55 -7.51 -2.73 22.05
N GLN A 56 -7.79 -4.00 21.77
CA GLN A 56 -7.94 -5.04 22.80
C GLN A 56 -6.64 -5.48 23.49
N ARG A 57 -5.50 -4.96 23.03
CA ARG A 57 -4.15 -5.41 23.38
C ARG A 57 -3.24 -4.25 23.76
N PRO A 58 -2.16 -4.52 24.51
CA PRO A 58 -1.11 -3.56 24.76
C PRO A 58 -0.54 -3.05 23.44
N PHE A 59 -0.19 -1.78 23.41
CA PHE A 59 0.28 -1.15 22.17
C PHE A 59 1.56 -1.79 21.62
N ILE A 60 2.42 -2.29 22.52
CA ILE A 60 3.65 -3.00 22.16
C ILE A 60 3.38 -4.29 21.36
N GLU A 61 2.32 -5.04 21.67
CA GLU A 61 1.96 -6.26 20.93
C GLU A 61 1.53 -5.92 19.49
N VAL A 62 0.83 -4.81 19.31
CA VAL A 62 0.41 -4.32 17.98
C VAL A 62 1.62 -3.97 17.12
N ILE A 63 2.64 -3.38 17.73
CA ILE A 63 3.91 -3.02 17.08
C ILE A 63 4.71 -4.28 16.73
N ILE A 64 4.87 -5.21 17.68
CA ILE A 64 5.57 -6.49 17.45
C ILE A 64 4.89 -7.28 16.33
N TYR A 65 3.56 -7.30 16.28
CA TYR A 65 2.84 -7.94 15.20
C TYR A 65 3.05 -7.23 13.84
N ALA A 66 3.14 -5.90 13.83
CA ALA A 66 3.51 -5.18 12.61
C ALA A 66 4.94 -5.54 12.16
N ALA A 67 5.88 -5.66 13.08
CA ALA A 67 7.25 -6.10 12.78
C ALA A 67 7.26 -7.54 12.23
N HIS A 68 6.42 -8.43 12.77
CA HIS A 68 6.21 -9.77 12.22
C HIS A 68 5.64 -9.76 10.79
N ILE A 69 4.72 -8.84 10.48
CA ILE A 69 4.23 -8.67 9.11
C ILE A 69 5.38 -8.24 8.18
N ILE A 70 6.24 -7.33 8.62
CA ILE A 70 7.39 -6.86 7.85
C ILE A 70 8.42 -7.98 7.64
N ASP A 71 8.73 -8.79 8.65
CA ASP A 71 9.59 -9.98 8.53
C ASP A 71 9.04 -10.96 7.49
N LYS A 72 7.73 -11.18 7.45
CA LYS A 72 7.08 -12.05 6.44
C LYS A 72 7.19 -11.55 5.01
N LEU A 73 7.42 -10.25 4.80
CA LEU A 73 7.65 -9.68 3.48
C LEU A 73 9.12 -9.84 3.05
N ASP A 74 9.95 -10.53 3.85
CA ASP A 74 11.38 -10.78 3.61
C ASP A 74 12.15 -9.47 3.41
N LEU A 75 11.77 -8.45 4.18
CA LEU A 75 12.38 -7.11 4.17
C LEU A 75 13.58 -7.05 5.14
N LEU A 76 14.51 -6.14 4.84
CA LEU A 76 15.75 -5.92 5.62
C LEU A 76 15.50 -5.73 7.12
N ASN A 77 16.45 -6.21 7.93
CA ASN A 77 16.43 -6.14 9.39
C ASN A 77 16.21 -4.71 9.92
N ASP A 78 16.79 -3.70 9.27
CA ASP A 78 16.57 -2.29 9.60
C ASP A 78 15.09 -1.88 9.57
N THR A 79 14.29 -2.43 8.65
CA THR A 79 12.86 -2.12 8.53
C THR A 79 12.08 -2.73 9.70
N VAL A 80 12.48 -3.92 10.14
CA VAL A 80 11.91 -4.60 11.30
C VAL A 80 12.23 -3.80 12.57
N LEU A 81 13.49 -3.40 12.76
CA LEU A 81 13.92 -2.55 13.88
C LEU A 81 13.21 -1.19 13.88
N ALA A 82 13.10 -0.54 12.72
CA ALA A 82 12.38 0.71 12.57
C ALA A 82 10.90 0.58 12.94
N THR A 83 10.27 -0.55 12.57
CA THR A 83 8.88 -0.84 12.93
C THR A 83 8.71 -0.94 14.45
N LEU A 84 9.65 -1.60 15.13
CA LEU A 84 9.63 -1.75 16.58
C LEU A 84 9.75 -0.41 17.32
N CYS A 85 10.61 0.50 16.82
CA CYS A 85 10.85 1.80 17.45
C CYS A 85 9.94 2.94 16.94
N ILE A 86 8.95 2.64 16.08
CA ILE A 86 8.22 3.66 15.31
C ILE A 86 7.43 4.67 16.17
N TYR A 87 7.12 4.33 17.42
CA TYR A 87 6.39 5.18 18.35
C TYR A 87 7.22 5.70 19.52
N SER A 88 8.54 5.53 19.50
CA SER A 88 9.43 6.00 20.56
C SER A 88 9.32 7.52 20.78
N TYR A 89 9.08 8.30 19.72
CA TYR A 89 8.87 9.75 19.79
C TYR A 89 7.74 10.21 20.72
N LYS A 90 6.78 9.33 21.04
CA LYS A 90 5.67 9.67 21.93
C LYS A 90 6.00 9.52 23.40
N TYR A 91 6.93 8.63 23.73
CA TYR A 91 7.17 8.18 25.09
C TYR A 91 8.57 8.55 25.60
N ASP A 92 9.50 8.85 24.70
CA ASP A 92 10.86 9.26 25.03
C ASP A 92 11.18 10.61 24.36
N LYS A 93 11.71 11.55 25.15
CA LYS A 93 12.14 12.87 24.67
C LYS A 93 13.44 12.80 23.88
N ASN A 94 14.35 11.89 24.26
CA ASN A 94 15.68 11.73 23.66
C ASN A 94 15.72 10.57 22.65
N TRP A 95 14.56 10.22 22.08
CA TRP A 95 14.39 9.06 21.21
C TRP A 95 15.34 9.07 20.00
N LYS A 96 15.73 10.24 19.48
CA LYS A 96 16.62 10.33 18.31
C LYS A 96 18.02 9.82 18.61
N GLU A 97 18.61 10.27 19.70
CA GLU A 97 19.94 9.85 20.17
C GLU A 97 19.93 8.37 20.53
N ASN A 98 18.95 7.96 21.34
CA ASN A 98 18.78 6.58 21.77
C ASN A 98 18.62 5.61 20.59
N ILE A 99 17.81 5.94 19.57
CA ILE A 99 17.65 5.07 18.39
C ILE A 99 18.91 5.05 17.54
N LYS A 100 19.61 6.18 17.37
CA LYS A 100 20.85 6.25 16.60
C LYS A 100 21.91 5.33 17.21
N ASP A 101 22.02 5.30 18.54
CA ASP A 101 22.99 4.49 19.26
C ASP A 101 22.60 3.00 19.26
N ILE A 102 21.31 2.69 19.43
CA ILE A 102 20.82 1.32 19.57
C ILE A 102 20.68 0.60 18.21
N ALA A 103 20.20 1.31 17.19
CA ALA A 103 19.76 0.73 15.92
C ALA A 103 20.44 1.34 14.68
N GLY A 104 21.12 2.49 14.83
CA GLY A 104 21.88 3.13 13.75
C GLY A 104 21.11 4.19 12.96
N SER A 105 21.84 4.90 12.09
CA SER A 105 21.31 6.06 11.35
C SER A 105 20.29 5.70 10.27
N SER A 106 20.40 4.51 9.67
CA SER A 106 19.42 4.01 8.68
C SER A 106 18.03 3.89 9.30
N VAL A 107 17.94 3.27 10.48
CA VAL A 107 16.68 3.12 11.24
C VAL A 107 16.11 4.47 11.65
N LEU A 108 16.96 5.39 12.11
CA LEU A 108 16.54 6.75 12.48
C LEU A 108 15.87 7.48 11.31
N ASN A 109 16.48 7.43 10.12
CA ASN A 109 15.95 8.10 8.92
C ASN A 109 14.55 7.57 8.53
N ILE A 110 14.33 6.26 8.64
CA ILE A 110 13.02 5.64 8.37
C ILE A 110 11.96 6.17 9.36
N ILE A 111 12.31 6.27 10.65
CA ILE A 111 11.38 6.73 11.69
C ILE A 111 11.10 8.23 11.54
N GLU A 112 12.10 9.03 11.17
CA GLU A 112 11.91 10.45 10.88
C GLU A 112 10.98 10.67 9.68
N GLY A 113 11.19 9.93 8.59
CA GLY A 113 10.30 9.96 7.42
C GLY A 113 8.87 9.56 7.78
N PHE A 114 8.70 8.54 8.63
CA PHE A 114 7.39 8.17 9.16
C PHE A 114 6.74 9.29 9.98
N ASN A 115 7.49 9.93 10.88
CA ASN A 115 6.98 10.97 11.75
C ASN A 115 6.54 12.22 10.97
N GLN A 116 7.31 12.60 9.95
CA GLN A 116 6.94 13.68 9.04
C GLN A 116 5.61 13.36 8.33
N LEU A 117 5.49 12.19 7.72
CA LEU A 117 4.23 11.75 7.11
C LEU A 117 3.06 11.74 8.09
N GLN A 118 3.26 11.21 9.28
CA GLN A 118 2.20 11.10 10.29
C GLN A 118 1.75 12.47 10.78
N SER A 119 2.66 13.42 10.94
CA SER A 119 2.36 14.81 11.29
C SER A 119 1.45 15.46 10.23
N ILE A 120 1.84 15.32 8.96
CA ILE A 120 1.09 15.89 7.85
C ILE A 120 -0.28 15.22 7.73
N TYR A 121 -0.31 13.89 7.78
CA TYR A 121 -1.54 13.12 7.74
C TYR A 121 -2.51 13.48 8.89
N ARG A 122 -2.02 13.71 10.11
CA ARG A 122 -2.83 14.18 11.25
C ARG A 122 -3.42 15.55 11.01
N SER A 123 -2.63 16.49 10.47
CA SER A 123 -3.09 17.85 10.19
C SER A 123 -4.31 17.86 9.25
N ILE A 124 -4.27 17.03 8.21
CA ILE A 124 -5.36 16.85 7.23
C ILE A 124 -6.59 16.17 7.87
N THR A 125 -6.35 15.18 8.72
CA THR A 125 -7.40 14.36 9.35
C THR A 125 -8.20 15.15 10.39
N ILE A 126 -7.57 16.07 11.12
CA ILE A 126 -8.20 16.89 12.17
C ILE A 126 -9.14 17.95 11.58
N GLN A 127 -8.83 18.48 10.40
CA GLN A 127 -9.61 19.58 9.80
C GLN A 127 -10.85 19.14 9.02
N ASN A 128 -10.97 17.85 8.70
CA ASN A 128 -12.01 17.31 7.83
C ASN A 128 -13.11 16.54 8.59
N THR A 129 -13.30 16.80 9.89
CA THR A 129 -14.32 16.10 10.71
C THR A 129 -15.77 16.40 10.31
N ASN A 130 -16.03 17.44 9.51
CA ASN A 130 -17.38 17.95 9.23
C ASN A 130 -17.85 17.87 7.76
N LYS A 131 -17.13 17.17 6.86
CA LYS A 131 -17.53 17.11 5.44
C LYS A 131 -18.33 15.87 5.09
N THR A 132 -19.56 16.06 4.64
CA THR A 132 -20.54 15.03 4.28
C THR A 132 -20.53 14.65 2.79
N ASN A 133 -19.83 15.40 1.94
CA ASN A 133 -19.95 15.26 0.50
C ASN A 133 -19.05 14.16 -0.10
N LYS A 134 -19.62 13.30 -0.97
CA LYS A 134 -18.96 12.08 -1.49
C LYS A 134 -17.87 12.37 -2.53
N GLN A 135 -17.96 13.50 -3.23
CA GLN A 135 -16.98 13.93 -4.23
C GLN A 135 -15.73 14.56 -3.57
N GLU A 136 -15.92 15.40 -2.56
CA GLU A 136 -14.83 16.02 -1.78
C GLU A 136 -13.98 14.95 -1.09
N LEU A 137 -14.62 13.94 -0.48
CA LEU A 137 -13.92 12.82 0.14
C LEU A 137 -13.05 12.04 -0.86
N LYS A 138 -13.52 11.87 -2.11
CA LYS A 138 -12.71 11.21 -3.16
C LYS A 138 -11.50 12.04 -3.54
N GLN A 139 -11.64 13.35 -3.68
CA GLN A 139 -10.53 14.25 -3.97
C GLN A 139 -9.52 14.27 -2.81
N GLU A 140 -9.98 14.29 -1.55
CA GLU A 140 -9.14 14.20 -0.37
C GLU A 140 -8.34 12.89 -0.31
N ILE A 141 -9.00 11.76 -0.61
CA ILE A 141 -8.36 10.45 -0.74
C ILE A 141 -7.27 10.44 -1.81
N GLU A 142 -7.50 11.09 -2.96
CA GLU A 142 -6.47 11.22 -4.01
C GLU A 142 -5.31 12.11 -3.56
N THR A 143 -5.59 13.21 -2.87
CA THR A 143 -4.58 14.16 -2.39
C THR A 143 -3.71 13.56 -1.30
N ILE A 144 -4.30 12.87 -0.31
CA ILE A 144 -3.57 12.11 0.72
C ILE A 144 -2.69 11.05 0.06
N ARG A 145 -3.21 10.36 -0.96
CA ARG A 145 -2.43 9.33 -1.68
C ARG A 145 -1.25 9.93 -2.44
N LYS A 146 -1.44 11.02 -3.19
CA LYS A 146 -0.37 11.72 -3.91
C LYS A 146 0.71 12.23 -2.94
N MET A 147 0.28 12.74 -1.79
CA MET A 147 1.18 13.23 -0.75
C MET A 147 2.02 12.10 -0.11
N ILE A 148 1.41 10.96 0.25
CA ILE A 148 2.16 9.78 0.75
C ILE A 148 3.23 9.33 -0.26
N LEU A 149 3.00 9.53 -1.55
CA LEU A 149 3.93 9.13 -2.60
C LEU A 149 5.00 10.19 -2.91
N ALA A 150 4.75 11.45 -2.56
CA ALA A 150 5.64 12.57 -2.86
C ALA A 150 6.54 12.97 -1.69
N VAL A 151 6.15 12.62 -0.45
CA VAL A 151 6.91 12.93 0.77
C VAL A 151 7.87 11.79 1.15
N VAL A 152 7.70 10.60 0.54
CA VAL A 152 8.47 9.42 0.91
C VAL A 152 9.58 9.15 -0.08
N ASP A 153 10.80 9.52 0.29
CA ASP A 153 12.01 9.13 -0.42
C ASP A 153 12.29 7.63 -0.25
N ASP A 154 11.90 7.06 0.90
CA ASP A 154 12.12 5.66 1.26
C ASP A 154 10.83 4.83 1.37
N PHE A 155 10.57 3.99 0.36
CA PHE A 155 9.37 3.14 0.29
C PHE A 155 9.15 2.25 1.53
N ARG A 156 10.20 1.93 2.31
CA ARG A 156 10.10 1.16 3.56
C ARG A 156 9.14 1.82 4.55
N VAL A 157 9.08 3.14 4.59
CA VAL A 157 8.15 3.89 5.43
C VAL A 157 6.69 3.57 5.08
N VAL A 158 6.37 3.44 3.79
CA VAL A 158 5.02 3.06 3.35
C VAL A 158 4.69 1.63 3.77
N LEU A 159 5.65 0.71 3.70
CA LEU A 159 5.45 -0.68 4.15
C LEU A 159 5.13 -0.75 5.64
N ILE A 160 5.89 0.00 6.46
CA ILE A 160 5.66 0.11 7.90
C ILE A 160 4.25 0.66 8.17
N ILE A 161 3.81 1.70 7.44
CA ILE A 161 2.45 2.25 7.58
C ILE A 161 1.38 1.19 7.26
N LEU A 162 1.55 0.44 6.17
CA LEU A 162 0.61 -0.60 5.79
C LEU A 162 0.56 -1.73 6.83
N ALA A 163 1.73 -2.19 7.31
CA ALA A 163 1.82 -3.22 8.34
C ALA A 163 1.19 -2.77 9.67
N LEU A 164 1.48 -1.56 10.12
CA LEU A 164 0.85 -0.94 11.30
C LEU A 164 -0.66 -0.81 11.14
N ARG A 165 -1.13 -0.44 9.95
CA ARG A 165 -2.57 -0.33 9.68
C ARG A 165 -3.24 -1.70 9.75
N THR A 166 -2.62 -2.73 9.19
CA THR A 166 -3.09 -4.12 9.26
C THR A 166 -3.14 -4.61 10.71
N SER A 167 -2.07 -4.45 11.48
CA SER A 167 -2.05 -4.88 12.89
C SER A 167 -3.07 -4.11 13.72
N THR A 168 -3.21 -2.81 13.50
CA THR A 168 -4.22 -1.97 14.18
C THR A 168 -5.65 -2.47 13.92
N LEU A 169 -6.00 -2.76 12.66
CA LEU A 169 -7.32 -3.28 12.31
C LEU A 169 -7.55 -4.70 12.87
N LEU A 170 -6.51 -5.52 12.95
CA LEU A 170 -6.60 -6.86 13.52
C LEU A 170 -6.99 -6.80 15.01
N PHE A 171 -6.39 -5.87 15.78
CA PHE A 171 -6.58 -5.75 17.23
C PHE A 171 -7.66 -4.77 17.67
N PHE A 172 -8.42 -4.20 16.73
CA PHE A 172 -9.59 -3.37 17.05
C PHE A 172 -10.59 -4.13 17.93
N ASN A 173 -11.08 -3.44 18.96
CA ASN A 173 -12.05 -4.03 19.87
C ASN A 173 -13.39 -4.30 19.19
N LEU A 174 -13.84 -5.55 19.18
CA LEU A 174 -15.11 -5.89 18.54
C LEU A 174 -16.31 -5.32 19.31
N SER A 175 -16.17 -5.08 20.62
CA SER A 175 -17.26 -4.65 21.50
C SER A 175 -17.54 -3.15 21.48
N SER A 176 -16.59 -2.32 21.04
CA SER A 176 -16.79 -0.87 20.97
C SER A 176 -17.11 -0.41 19.54
N THR A 177 -18.39 -0.24 19.22
CA THR A 177 -18.84 0.38 17.96
C THR A 177 -18.55 1.87 18.02
N SER A 178 -17.36 2.27 17.57
CA SER A 178 -16.96 3.67 17.53
C SER A 178 -17.00 4.22 16.10
N PHE A 179 -17.50 5.44 15.93
CA PHE A 179 -17.38 6.22 14.70
C PHE A 179 -15.93 6.23 14.18
N PHE A 180 -14.96 6.28 15.10
CA PHE A 180 -13.53 6.23 14.79
C PHE A 180 -13.11 4.96 14.04
N LYS A 181 -13.64 3.79 14.43
CA LYS A 181 -13.30 2.51 13.77
C LYS A 181 -13.85 2.44 12.36
N LYS A 182 -15.11 2.85 12.18
CA LYS A 182 -15.73 2.94 10.85
C LYS A 182 -14.96 3.90 9.95
N ARG A 183 -14.49 5.03 10.49
CA ARG A 183 -13.64 5.99 9.76
C ARG A 183 -12.32 5.35 9.31
N ILE A 184 -11.57 4.73 10.22
CA ILE A 184 -10.29 4.09 9.88
C ILE A 184 -10.48 2.94 8.89
N ALA A 185 -11.51 2.14 9.06
CA ALA A 185 -11.83 1.05 8.13
C ALA A 185 -12.18 1.58 6.74
N LYS A 186 -13.03 2.62 6.66
CA LYS A 186 -13.36 3.30 5.40
C LYS A 186 -12.11 3.82 4.72
N GLU A 187 -11.28 4.54 5.45
CA GLU A 187 -10.02 5.07 4.96
C GLU A 187 -9.08 3.98 4.45
N THR A 188 -8.99 2.86 5.18
CA THR A 188 -8.20 1.71 4.76
C THR A 188 -8.64 1.18 3.40
N LEU A 189 -9.95 1.04 3.18
CA LEU A 189 -10.48 0.58 1.89
C LEU A 189 -10.18 1.53 0.72
N TYR A 190 -10.12 2.84 0.97
CA TYR A 190 -9.98 3.83 -0.11
C TYR A 190 -8.55 4.38 -0.30
N ILE A 191 -7.70 4.31 0.72
CA ILE A 191 -6.33 4.83 0.71
C ILE A 191 -5.33 3.68 0.77
N PHE A 192 -5.29 2.96 1.89
CA PHE A 192 -4.21 2.01 2.20
C PHE A 192 -4.27 0.71 1.39
N ALA A 193 -5.44 0.10 1.22
CA ALA A 193 -5.59 -1.10 0.38
C ALA A 193 -5.25 -0.82 -1.10
N PRO A 194 -5.76 0.28 -1.72
CA PRO A 194 -5.32 0.67 -3.07
C PRO A 194 -3.83 1.00 -3.16
N LEU A 195 -3.22 1.55 -2.10
CA LEU A 195 -1.78 1.80 -2.06
C LEU A 195 -0.99 0.48 -2.05
N ALA A 196 -1.40 -0.51 -1.25
CA ALA A 196 -0.81 -1.85 -1.26
C ALA A 196 -0.94 -2.54 -2.63
N ASN A 197 -2.12 -2.47 -3.26
CA ASN A 197 -2.35 -3.02 -4.61
C ASN A 197 -1.39 -2.41 -5.64
N ARG A 198 -1.19 -1.10 -5.56
CA ARG A 198 -0.34 -0.35 -6.46
C ARG A 198 1.15 -0.67 -6.28
N LEU A 199 1.59 -0.94 -5.04
CA LEU A 199 2.92 -1.47 -4.74
C LEU A 199 3.08 -2.96 -5.11
N GLY A 200 2.00 -3.60 -5.58
CA GLY A 200 1.99 -5.03 -5.92
C GLY A 200 2.01 -5.96 -4.72
N ILE A 201 1.81 -5.44 -3.50
CA ILE A 201 1.90 -6.23 -2.26
C ILE A 201 0.53 -6.80 -1.96
N TRP A 202 0.20 -7.85 -2.71
CA TRP A 202 -1.12 -8.45 -2.65
C TRP A 202 -1.45 -8.98 -1.25
N GLN A 203 -0.46 -9.55 -0.55
CA GLN A 203 -0.66 -10.10 0.79
C GLN A 203 -1.21 -9.07 1.79
N LEU A 204 -0.66 -7.84 1.77
CA LEU A 204 -1.16 -6.75 2.62
C LEU A 204 -2.49 -6.21 2.12
N GLN A 205 -2.66 -6.09 0.80
CA GLN A 205 -3.89 -5.57 0.21
C GLN A 205 -5.11 -6.36 0.70
N TRP A 206 -5.11 -7.70 0.52
CA TRP A 206 -6.30 -8.48 0.85
C TRP A 206 -6.56 -8.50 2.36
N GLN A 207 -5.51 -8.51 3.19
CA GLN A 207 -5.65 -8.45 4.65
C GLN A 207 -6.29 -7.14 5.07
N LEU A 208 -5.81 -6.02 4.53
CA LEU A 208 -6.38 -4.69 4.77
C LEU A 208 -7.84 -4.62 4.31
N GLU A 209 -8.16 -5.19 3.13
CA GLU A 209 -9.51 -5.20 2.58
C GLU A 209 -10.50 -6.00 3.44
N ASP A 210 -10.16 -7.23 3.82
CA ASP A 210 -11.01 -8.10 4.64
C ASP A 210 -11.18 -7.54 6.06
N LEU A 211 -10.09 -7.11 6.70
CA LEU A 211 -10.15 -6.52 8.04
C LEU A 211 -10.92 -5.19 8.04
N ALA A 212 -10.74 -4.36 7.02
CA ALA A 212 -11.49 -3.12 6.93
C ALA A 212 -12.98 -3.38 6.63
N LEU A 213 -13.32 -4.37 5.80
CA LEU A 213 -14.73 -4.74 5.59
C LEU A 213 -15.39 -5.19 6.89
N LYS A 214 -14.70 -6.02 7.69
CA LYS A 214 -15.16 -6.50 8.99
C LYS A 214 -15.60 -5.36 9.91
N HIS A 215 -14.85 -4.25 9.93
CA HIS A 215 -15.16 -3.10 10.80
C HIS A 215 -16.05 -2.04 10.15
N TYR A 216 -16.00 -1.89 8.83
CA TYR A 216 -16.81 -0.93 8.09
C TYR A 216 -18.25 -1.40 7.88
N LYS A 217 -18.44 -2.69 7.55
CA LYS A 217 -19.73 -3.35 7.29
C LYS A 217 -19.73 -4.78 7.87
N PRO A 218 -19.84 -4.92 9.21
CA PRO A 218 -19.75 -6.22 9.89
C PRO A 218 -20.82 -7.21 9.43
N GLU A 219 -22.06 -6.77 9.21
CA GLU A 219 -23.16 -7.64 8.76
C GLU A 219 -22.86 -8.31 7.42
N ALA A 220 -22.36 -7.54 6.44
CA ALA A 220 -21.99 -8.07 5.13
C ALA A 220 -20.81 -9.04 5.24
N TYR A 221 -19.82 -8.73 6.07
CA TYR A 221 -18.69 -9.62 6.34
C TYR A 221 -19.14 -10.94 6.95
N ILE A 222 -19.98 -10.90 8.00
CA ILE A 222 -20.50 -12.09 8.69
C ILE A 222 -21.32 -12.96 7.73
N LYS A 223 -22.22 -12.34 6.95
CA LYS A 223 -23.05 -13.06 5.97
C LYS A 223 -22.21 -13.83 4.96
N ILE A 224 -21.25 -13.15 4.31
CA ILE A 224 -20.38 -13.78 3.30
C ILE A 224 -19.47 -14.82 3.96
N SER A 225 -18.93 -14.53 5.14
CA SER A 225 -18.09 -15.50 5.87
C SER A 225 -18.84 -16.78 6.24
N LYS A 226 -20.13 -16.68 6.60
CA LYS A 226 -20.96 -17.84 6.91
C LYS A 226 -21.20 -18.69 5.66
N GLN A 227 -21.61 -18.06 4.56
CA GLN A 227 -21.85 -18.73 3.28
C GLN A 227 -20.57 -19.43 2.75
N MET A 228 -19.42 -18.75 2.83
CA MET A 228 -18.14 -19.35 2.45
C MET A 228 -17.73 -20.55 3.33
N ASN A 229 -18.14 -20.58 4.60
CA ASN A 229 -17.83 -21.69 5.50
C ASN A 229 -18.76 -22.89 5.27
N GLU A 230 -20.04 -22.65 5.01
CA GLU A 230 -21.04 -23.70 4.73
C GLU A 230 -20.64 -24.52 3.48
N ASP A 231 -20.15 -23.86 2.42
CA ASP A 231 -19.74 -24.53 1.19
C ASP A 231 -18.28 -25.03 1.20
N ARG A 232 -17.52 -24.76 2.27
CA ARG A 232 -16.07 -24.95 2.29
C ARG A 232 -15.66 -26.39 2.00
N THR A 233 -16.30 -27.36 2.64
CA THR A 233 -15.93 -28.78 2.50
C THR A 233 -16.14 -29.25 1.07
N LYS A 234 -17.30 -28.95 0.49
CA LYS A 234 -17.65 -29.28 -0.91
C LYS A 234 -16.69 -28.62 -1.89
N ILE A 235 -16.30 -27.36 -1.65
CA ILE A 235 -15.34 -26.65 -2.50
C ILE A 235 -13.96 -27.30 -2.41
N LEU A 236 -13.51 -27.68 -1.22
CA LEU A 236 -12.20 -28.32 -1.03
C LEU A 236 -12.12 -29.68 -1.70
N GLU A 237 -13.14 -30.52 -1.55
CA GLU A 237 -13.24 -31.82 -2.23
C GLU A 237 -13.23 -31.67 -3.75
N TYR A 238 -14.04 -30.74 -4.28
CA TYR A 238 -14.07 -30.45 -5.70
C TYR A 238 -12.71 -29.99 -6.23
N ILE A 239 -12.06 -29.05 -5.53
CA ILE A 239 -10.73 -28.56 -5.92
C ILE A 239 -9.67 -29.66 -5.83
N GLN A 240 -9.76 -30.57 -4.85
CA GLN A 240 -8.85 -31.71 -4.76
C GLN A 240 -9.01 -32.66 -5.94
N ASN A 241 -10.25 -33.01 -6.30
CA ASN A 241 -10.53 -33.85 -7.47
C ASN A 241 -10.02 -33.20 -8.75
N PHE A 242 -10.30 -31.91 -8.94
CA PHE A 242 -9.82 -31.14 -10.09
C PHE A 242 -8.28 -31.12 -10.16
N ASN A 243 -7.61 -30.88 -9.03
CA ASN A 243 -6.15 -30.87 -8.95
C ASN A 243 -5.54 -32.25 -9.22
N ASN A 244 -6.18 -33.34 -8.80
CA ASN A 244 -5.70 -34.69 -9.06
C ASN A 244 -5.73 -35.03 -10.56
N ILE A 245 -6.79 -34.64 -11.27
CA ILE A 245 -6.87 -34.81 -12.73
C ILE A 245 -5.75 -34.01 -13.41
N LEU A 246 -5.56 -32.76 -13.02
CA LEU A 246 -4.47 -31.92 -13.52
C LEU A 246 -3.08 -32.51 -13.25
N ARG A 247 -2.82 -32.98 -12.02
CA ARG A 247 -1.52 -33.57 -11.65
C ARG A 247 -1.21 -34.81 -12.47
N ASN A 248 -2.18 -35.71 -12.66
CA ASN A 248 -1.98 -36.94 -13.44
C ASN A 248 -1.56 -36.67 -14.89
N GLU A 249 -2.03 -35.58 -15.48
CA GLU A 249 -1.65 -35.15 -16.84
C GLU A 249 -0.32 -34.39 -16.88
N LEU A 250 0.00 -33.62 -15.84
CA LEU A 250 1.13 -32.69 -15.83
C LEU A 250 2.42 -33.28 -15.21
N GLU A 251 2.33 -34.10 -14.17
CA GLU A 251 3.50 -34.68 -13.48
C GLU A 251 4.30 -35.63 -14.39
N LYS A 252 3.64 -36.23 -15.40
CA LYS A 252 4.31 -37.04 -16.43
C LYS A 252 5.26 -36.24 -17.33
N LYS A 253 5.14 -34.90 -17.37
CA LYS A 253 5.79 -34.03 -18.36
C LYS A 253 6.64 -32.91 -17.77
N TYR A 254 6.45 -32.55 -16.50
CA TYR A 254 7.13 -31.41 -15.87
C TYR A 254 7.74 -31.77 -14.52
N VAL A 255 9.02 -31.40 -14.32
CA VAL A 255 9.80 -31.73 -13.12
C VAL A 255 9.53 -30.80 -11.94
N LYS A 256 9.15 -29.54 -12.20
CA LYS A 256 8.86 -28.53 -11.16
C LYS A 256 7.51 -27.85 -11.43
N LEU A 257 6.49 -28.30 -10.70
CA LEU A 257 5.10 -27.87 -10.83
C LEU A 257 4.46 -27.77 -9.44
N GLU A 258 3.80 -26.65 -9.15
CA GLU A 258 2.94 -26.53 -7.97
C GLU A 258 1.50 -26.23 -8.40
N ILE A 259 0.56 -27.06 -7.95
CA ILE A 259 -0.88 -26.86 -8.15
C ILE A 259 -1.54 -26.71 -6.78
N ALA A 260 -2.18 -25.57 -6.56
CA ALA A 260 -2.86 -25.25 -5.30
C ALA A 260 -4.22 -24.60 -5.54
N GLY A 261 -5.19 -24.96 -4.69
CA GLY A 261 -6.44 -24.22 -4.59
C GLY A 261 -6.20 -22.81 -4.07
N ARG A 262 -6.80 -21.80 -4.73
CA ARG A 262 -6.72 -20.40 -4.31
C ARG A 262 -8.00 -20.00 -3.59
N PRO A 263 -8.00 -19.84 -2.25
CA PRO A 263 -9.17 -19.31 -1.56
C PRO A 263 -9.41 -17.86 -1.99
N LYS A 264 -10.67 -17.48 -2.17
CA LYS A 264 -11.05 -16.08 -2.40
C LYS A 264 -11.16 -15.32 -1.10
N HIS A 265 -10.92 -14.01 -1.19
CA HIS A 265 -11.06 -13.09 -0.06
C HIS A 265 -12.48 -12.57 0.02
N ILE A 266 -12.94 -12.34 1.26
CA ILE A 266 -14.32 -11.96 1.57
C ILE A 266 -14.65 -10.63 0.88
N TYR A 267 -13.72 -9.66 0.91
CA TYR A 267 -13.92 -8.37 0.26
C TYR A 267 -13.99 -8.48 -1.26
N SER A 268 -13.22 -9.37 -1.88
CA SER A 268 -13.28 -9.60 -3.32
C SER A 268 -14.65 -10.17 -3.73
N VAL A 269 -15.18 -11.11 -2.96
CA VAL A 269 -16.55 -11.65 -3.13
C VAL A 269 -17.57 -10.53 -2.95
N TYR A 270 -17.49 -9.77 -1.86
CA TYR A 270 -18.36 -8.61 -1.59
C TYR A 270 -18.37 -7.60 -2.75
N LYS A 271 -17.19 -7.26 -3.28
CA LYS A 271 -17.03 -6.33 -4.40
C LYS A 271 -17.66 -6.88 -5.68
N LYS A 272 -17.52 -8.18 -5.97
CA LYS A 272 -18.13 -8.84 -7.13
C LYS A 272 -19.65 -8.90 -7.02
N MET A 273 -20.19 -9.32 -5.87
CA MET A 273 -21.64 -9.31 -5.60
C MET A 273 -22.24 -7.92 -5.83
N ARG A 274 -21.58 -6.86 -5.33
CA ARG A 274 -22.07 -5.49 -5.52
C ARG A 274 -21.94 -4.96 -6.93
N LYS A 275 -20.87 -5.31 -7.66
CA LYS A 275 -20.66 -4.84 -9.04
C LYS A 275 -21.62 -5.52 -10.01
N LYS A 276 -21.79 -6.84 -9.91
CA LYS A 276 -22.63 -7.64 -10.80
C LYS A 276 -24.09 -7.75 -10.32
N LYS A 277 -24.41 -7.25 -9.12
CA LYS A 277 -25.73 -7.40 -8.46
C LYS A 277 -26.18 -8.87 -8.34
N LEU A 278 -25.22 -9.79 -8.16
CA LEU A 278 -25.46 -11.23 -8.07
C LEU A 278 -25.56 -11.69 -6.62
N SER A 279 -26.30 -12.78 -6.40
CA SER A 279 -26.28 -13.48 -5.12
C SER A 279 -24.95 -14.23 -4.92
N PHE A 280 -24.72 -14.76 -3.72
CA PHE A 280 -23.50 -15.55 -3.46
C PHE A 280 -23.47 -16.85 -4.29
N TYR A 281 -24.64 -17.49 -4.47
CA TYR A 281 -24.76 -18.77 -5.19
C TYR A 281 -24.59 -18.62 -6.70
N ASP A 282 -24.89 -17.44 -7.25
CA ASP A 282 -24.70 -17.15 -8.69
C ASP A 282 -23.24 -16.79 -9.04
N LEU A 283 -22.34 -16.77 -8.05
CA LEU A 283 -20.93 -16.57 -8.31
C LEU A 283 -20.30 -17.87 -8.80
N TYR A 284 -20.19 -17.99 -10.12
CA TYR A 284 -19.37 -18.97 -10.85
C TYR A 284 -17.93 -19.12 -10.31
N ASP A 285 -17.49 -18.11 -9.58
CA ASP A 285 -16.09 -17.77 -9.42
C ASP A 285 -15.54 -18.13 -8.03
N ILE A 286 -16.24 -18.92 -7.21
CA ILE A 286 -15.71 -19.29 -5.88
C ILE A 286 -14.56 -20.31 -5.99
N ARG A 287 -14.56 -21.12 -7.06
CA ARG A 287 -13.55 -22.15 -7.33
C ARG A 287 -12.41 -21.56 -8.15
N ALA A 288 -11.22 -21.50 -7.56
CA ALA A 288 -10.02 -21.02 -8.25
C ALA A 288 -8.83 -21.93 -7.99
N VAL A 289 -8.05 -22.18 -9.03
CA VAL A 289 -6.84 -23.01 -9.02
C VAL A 289 -5.67 -22.18 -9.52
N ARG A 290 -4.52 -22.34 -8.88
CA ARG A 290 -3.27 -21.70 -9.25
C ARG A 290 -2.26 -22.77 -9.63
N ILE A 291 -1.65 -22.59 -10.79
CA ILE A 291 -0.58 -23.43 -11.34
C ILE A 291 0.69 -22.58 -11.42
N ILE A 292 1.77 -23.07 -10.82
CA ILE A 292 3.06 -22.39 -10.76
C ILE A 292 4.09 -23.26 -11.45
N VAL A 293 4.80 -22.67 -12.42
CA VAL A 293 5.79 -23.37 -13.27
C VAL A 293 7.14 -22.65 -13.30
N SER A 294 8.12 -23.28 -13.94
CA SER A 294 9.47 -22.72 -14.05
C SER A 294 9.58 -21.64 -15.12
N THR A 295 9.08 -21.87 -16.34
CA THR A 295 9.28 -20.96 -17.48
C THR A 295 7.99 -20.38 -18.04
N ILE A 296 8.10 -19.26 -18.77
CA ILE A 296 6.98 -18.64 -19.47
C ILE A 296 6.44 -19.58 -20.57
N SER A 297 7.33 -20.30 -21.27
CA SER A 297 6.93 -21.29 -22.27
C SER A 297 6.01 -22.36 -21.65
N ASP A 298 6.34 -22.83 -20.46
CA ASP A 298 5.51 -23.81 -19.74
C ASP A 298 4.14 -23.22 -19.35
N CYS A 299 4.02 -21.92 -19.09
CA CYS A 299 2.72 -21.30 -18.82
C CYS A 299 1.75 -21.50 -20.00
N TYR A 300 2.21 -21.22 -21.22
CA TYR A 300 1.38 -21.37 -22.42
C TYR A 300 1.15 -22.83 -22.80
N LYS A 301 2.12 -23.73 -22.58
CA LYS A 301 1.91 -25.17 -22.78
C LYS A 301 0.85 -25.72 -21.83
N ILE A 302 0.89 -25.34 -20.55
CA ILE A 302 -0.14 -25.75 -19.58
C ILE A 302 -1.50 -25.19 -19.95
N LEU A 303 -1.57 -23.93 -20.42
CA LEU A 303 -2.83 -23.36 -20.91
C LEU A 303 -3.46 -24.25 -21.99
N GLY A 304 -2.67 -24.70 -22.97
CA GLY A 304 -3.14 -25.62 -24.01
C GLY A 304 -3.60 -26.98 -23.47
N ILE A 305 -2.92 -27.53 -22.45
CA ILE A 305 -3.34 -28.77 -21.79
C ILE A 305 -4.68 -28.57 -21.08
N VAL A 306 -4.84 -27.46 -20.36
CA VAL A 306 -6.08 -27.11 -19.65
C VAL A 306 -7.25 -26.98 -20.62
N HIS A 307 -7.10 -26.26 -21.72
CA HIS A 307 -8.15 -26.06 -22.73
C HIS A 307 -8.50 -27.33 -23.52
N ARG A 308 -7.61 -28.33 -23.53
CA ARG A 308 -7.90 -29.65 -24.09
C ARG A 308 -8.70 -30.53 -23.12
N LEU A 309 -8.44 -30.39 -21.81
CA LEU A 309 -9.15 -31.16 -20.78
C LEU A 309 -10.55 -30.61 -20.50
N TRP A 310 -10.71 -29.28 -20.56
CA TRP A 310 -11.95 -28.60 -20.24
C TRP A 310 -12.23 -27.46 -21.22
N GLU A 311 -13.51 -27.30 -21.56
CA GLU A 311 -13.96 -26.27 -22.47
C GLU A 311 -13.76 -24.87 -21.87
N PRO A 312 -13.05 -23.96 -22.55
CA PRO A 312 -12.89 -22.59 -22.09
C PRO A 312 -14.17 -21.76 -22.29
N ILE A 313 -14.49 -20.93 -21.30
CA ILE A 313 -15.60 -19.98 -21.42
C ILE A 313 -15.15 -18.79 -22.26
N ALA A 314 -15.94 -18.46 -23.30
CA ALA A 314 -15.66 -17.33 -24.19
C ALA A 314 -15.52 -16.01 -23.42
N ASN A 315 -14.59 -15.16 -23.83
CA ASN A 315 -14.28 -13.84 -23.25
C ASN A 315 -13.78 -13.85 -21.79
N GLU A 316 -13.47 -15.01 -21.21
CA GLU A 316 -12.93 -15.14 -19.85
C GLU A 316 -11.46 -15.59 -19.86
N PHE A 317 -10.72 -15.28 -20.93
CA PHE A 317 -9.28 -15.46 -21.05
C PHE A 317 -8.55 -14.11 -21.05
N GLU A 318 -7.56 -13.98 -20.18
CA GLU A 318 -6.76 -12.75 -20.03
C GLU A 318 -5.27 -13.11 -19.93
N ASP A 319 -4.47 -12.61 -20.88
CA ASP A 319 -3.03 -12.79 -20.89
C ASP A 319 -2.30 -11.60 -20.24
N TYR A 320 -2.12 -11.65 -18.91
CA TYR A 320 -1.33 -10.66 -18.20
C TYR A 320 0.19 -10.88 -18.29
N ILE A 321 0.66 -11.92 -18.99
CA ILE A 321 2.09 -12.08 -19.25
C ILE A 321 2.50 -11.14 -20.38
N SER A 322 1.76 -11.15 -21.49
CA SER A 322 1.98 -10.23 -22.62
C SER A 322 1.51 -8.81 -22.32
N HIS A 323 0.40 -8.66 -21.56
CA HIS A 323 -0.16 -7.37 -21.18
C HIS A 323 -0.22 -7.21 -19.65
N PRO A 324 0.92 -6.95 -18.97
CA PRO A 324 0.94 -6.80 -17.51
C PRO A 324 0.02 -5.69 -17.01
N LYS A 325 -0.57 -5.89 -15.82
CA LYS A 325 -1.37 -4.85 -15.15
C LYS A 325 -0.50 -3.65 -14.76
N PRO A 326 -1.08 -2.49 -14.40
CA PRO A 326 -0.31 -1.30 -14.01
C PRO A 326 0.64 -1.52 -12.82
N ASN A 327 0.35 -2.48 -11.93
CA ASN A 327 1.23 -2.89 -10.84
C ASN A 327 2.24 -3.98 -11.25
N ASN A 328 2.45 -4.18 -12.55
CA ASN A 328 3.32 -5.18 -13.17
C ASN A 328 2.95 -6.64 -12.82
N TYR A 329 1.71 -6.90 -12.38
CA TYR A 329 1.20 -8.25 -12.17
C TYR A 329 1.17 -9.03 -13.49
N ARG A 330 1.67 -10.27 -13.46
CA ARG A 330 1.75 -11.20 -14.60
C ARG A 330 1.22 -12.58 -14.24
N SER A 331 0.34 -13.11 -15.08
CA SER A 331 -0.27 -14.44 -14.99
C SER A 331 -1.18 -14.64 -16.20
N LEU A 332 -1.35 -15.87 -16.67
CA LEU A 332 -2.46 -16.23 -17.56
C LEU A 332 -3.68 -16.53 -16.71
N HIS A 333 -4.83 -15.95 -17.04
CA HIS A 333 -6.11 -16.23 -16.40
C HIS A 333 -7.04 -16.84 -17.45
N THR A 334 -7.69 -17.94 -17.11
CA THR A 334 -8.72 -18.55 -17.95
C THR A 334 -9.82 -19.10 -17.06
N VAL A 335 -11.07 -19.04 -17.52
CA VAL A 335 -12.19 -19.76 -16.88
C VAL A 335 -12.60 -20.91 -17.79
N VAL A 336 -12.77 -22.09 -17.21
CA VAL A 336 -13.19 -23.31 -17.93
C VAL A 336 -14.40 -23.94 -17.27
N VAL A 337 -15.17 -24.71 -18.04
CA VAL A 337 -16.22 -25.60 -17.52
C VAL A 337 -15.56 -26.88 -17.03
N GLY A 338 -15.38 -26.99 -15.71
CA GLY A 338 -14.79 -28.15 -15.06
C GLY A 338 -15.78 -29.30 -14.89
N PRO A 339 -15.39 -30.37 -14.17
CA PRO A 339 -16.27 -31.47 -13.84
C PRO A 339 -17.57 -30.99 -13.17
N GLU A 340 -18.65 -31.76 -13.31
CA GLU A 340 -19.99 -31.43 -12.75
C GLU A 340 -20.56 -30.10 -13.30
N ASP A 341 -20.19 -29.70 -14.52
CA ASP A 341 -20.60 -28.45 -15.19
C ASP A 341 -20.34 -27.18 -14.36
N LYS A 342 -19.32 -27.24 -13.50
CA LYS A 342 -18.95 -26.15 -12.61
C LYS A 342 -17.80 -25.36 -13.20
N SER A 343 -17.96 -24.05 -13.28
CA SER A 343 -16.91 -23.12 -13.66
C SER A 343 -15.74 -23.12 -12.68
N VAL A 344 -14.52 -23.08 -13.22
CA VAL A 344 -13.25 -23.01 -12.47
C VAL A 344 -12.36 -21.92 -13.07
N GLU A 345 -11.93 -20.96 -12.24
CA GLU A 345 -10.91 -19.97 -12.62
C GLU A 345 -9.50 -20.57 -12.45
N ILE A 346 -8.69 -20.55 -13.48
CA ILE A 346 -7.32 -21.10 -13.47
C ILE A 346 -6.33 -19.97 -13.71
N GLN A 347 -5.34 -19.88 -12.83
CA GLN A 347 -4.25 -18.90 -12.91
C GLN A 347 -2.92 -19.61 -13.11
N ILE A 348 -2.25 -19.35 -14.24
CA ILE A 348 -0.98 -19.98 -14.58
C ILE A 348 0.12 -18.90 -14.56
N ARG A 349 1.21 -19.12 -13.83
CA ARG A 349 2.33 -18.17 -13.74
C ARG A 349 3.63 -18.86 -13.37
N THR A 350 4.77 -18.18 -13.54
CA THR A 350 6.06 -18.72 -13.09
C THR A 350 6.27 -18.55 -11.58
N PHE A 351 7.26 -19.23 -10.99
CA PHE A 351 7.68 -19.01 -9.59
C PHE A 351 8.11 -17.55 -9.33
N GLU A 352 8.83 -16.94 -10.27
CA GLU A 352 9.22 -15.53 -10.18
C GLU A 352 8.00 -14.60 -10.22
N MET A 353 7.09 -14.82 -11.17
CA MET A 353 5.82 -14.07 -11.26
C MET A 353 4.97 -14.27 -10.01
N HIS A 354 4.99 -15.47 -9.42
CA HIS A 354 4.32 -15.74 -8.16
C HIS A 354 4.91 -14.90 -7.02
N LYS A 355 6.23 -14.93 -6.84
CA LYS A 355 6.92 -14.15 -5.81
C LYS A 355 6.64 -12.66 -5.97
N PHE A 356 6.72 -12.14 -7.20
CA PHE A 356 6.39 -10.75 -7.49
C PHE A 356 4.91 -10.43 -7.21
N ALA A 357 3.98 -11.32 -7.54
CA ALA A 357 2.56 -11.07 -7.32
C ALA A 357 2.14 -11.12 -5.84
N GLU A 358 2.86 -11.86 -4.98
CA GLU A 358 2.57 -11.91 -3.54
C GLU A 358 3.21 -10.73 -2.80
N TYR A 359 4.46 -10.38 -3.14
CA TYR A 359 5.29 -9.43 -2.39
C TYR A 359 5.55 -8.09 -3.11
N GLY A 360 5.21 -7.98 -4.39
CA GLY A 360 5.35 -6.75 -5.18
C GLY A 360 6.77 -6.21 -5.21
N VAL A 361 6.89 -4.89 -5.02
CA VAL A 361 8.18 -4.17 -4.97
C VAL A 361 9.11 -4.72 -3.88
N ALA A 362 8.58 -5.28 -2.78
CA ALA A 362 9.38 -5.82 -1.69
C ALA A 362 10.26 -7.01 -2.13
N ALA A 363 9.77 -7.86 -3.04
CA ALA A 363 10.54 -9.01 -3.53
C ALA A 363 11.80 -8.64 -4.33
N HIS A 364 11.88 -7.43 -4.89
CA HIS A 364 13.02 -6.98 -5.66
C HIS A 364 14.07 -6.22 -4.84
N TRP A 365 13.72 -5.69 -3.66
CA TRP A 365 14.65 -4.90 -2.85
C TRP A 365 15.80 -5.74 -2.30
N LYS A 366 15.53 -6.96 -1.85
CA LYS A 366 16.54 -7.91 -1.34
C LYS A 366 17.66 -8.20 -2.35
N TYR A 367 17.36 -8.23 -3.65
CA TYR A 367 18.33 -8.51 -4.70
C TYR A 367 19.37 -7.38 -4.94
N LYS A 368 19.16 -6.17 -4.40
CA LYS A 368 20.03 -5.01 -4.65
C LYS A 368 21.22 -4.90 -3.69
N GLU A 369 21.13 -5.43 -2.46
CA GLU A 369 22.25 -5.41 -1.51
C GLU A 369 23.24 -6.56 -1.72
N ASP A 370 22.87 -7.63 -2.44
CA ASP A 370 23.78 -8.70 -2.91
C ASP A 370 24.66 -8.28 -4.13
N GLY A 371 24.83 -6.98 -4.37
CA GLY A 371 25.91 -6.45 -5.20
C GLY A 371 25.69 -6.31 -6.72
N LYS A 372 24.48 -6.54 -7.26
CA LYS A 372 24.19 -6.31 -8.70
C LYS A 372 23.27 -5.10 -8.91
N TYR A 373 23.89 -3.93 -9.14
CA TYR A 373 23.19 -2.73 -9.57
C TYR A 373 22.49 -2.96 -10.92
N ASN A 374 21.17 -2.81 -10.96
CA ASN A 374 20.37 -3.01 -12.16
C ASN A 374 19.63 -1.71 -12.50
N ALA A 375 20.13 -0.96 -13.49
CA ALA A 375 19.58 0.34 -13.94
C ALA A 375 18.10 0.26 -14.38
N ASP A 376 17.66 -0.94 -14.76
CA ASP A 376 16.29 -1.24 -15.15
C ASP A 376 15.29 -1.15 -13.97
N TYR A 377 15.77 -1.22 -12.72
CA TYR A 377 14.95 -1.10 -11.51
C TYR A 377 14.67 0.34 -11.10
N ASP A 378 15.67 1.24 -11.19
CA ASP A 378 15.45 2.67 -10.93
C ASP A 378 14.45 3.24 -11.95
N ARG A 379 14.52 2.74 -13.19
CA ARG A 379 13.53 2.98 -14.24
C ARG A 379 12.14 2.43 -13.90
N LYS A 380 12.05 1.27 -13.24
CA LYS A 380 10.79 0.65 -12.78
C LYS A 380 10.19 1.35 -11.56
N ILE A 381 11.00 1.81 -10.60
CA ILE A 381 10.55 2.66 -9.48
C ILE A 381 10.06 4.00 -10.01
N ALA A 382 10.80 4.63 -10.93
CA ALA A 382 10.36 5.86 -11.59
C ALA A 382 9.05 5.63 -12.38
N LYS A 383 8.92 4.50 -13.08
CA LYS A 383 7.68 4.10 -13.77
C LYS A 383 6.53 3.81 -12.80
N LEU A 384 6.80 3.19 -11.65
CA LEU A 384 5.82 3.04 -10.58
C LEU A 384 5.41 4.42 -10.08
N ARG A 385 6.33 5.31 -9.69
CA ARG A 385 6.01 6.70 -9.30
C ARG A 385 5.15 7.41 -10.35
N TYR A 386 5.44 7.24 -11.64
CA TYR A 386 4.65 7.77 -12.76
C TYR A 386 3.21 7.19 -12.83
N ILE A 387 3.05 5.86 -12.78
CA ILE A 387 1.74 5.17 -12.77
C ILE A 387 0.94 5.52 -11.51
N LEU A 388 1.63 5.75 -10.38
CA LEU A 388 1.02 6.12 -9.12
C LEU A 388 0.47 7.55 -9.14
N GLN A 389 1.08 8.46 -9.91
CA GLN A 389 0.70 9.87 -10.03
C GLN A 389 -0.34 10.12 -11.14
N ASN A 390 -0.25 9.42 -12.27
CA ASN A 390 -1.04 9.72 -13.47
C ASN A 390 -2.08 8.63 -13.79
N ARG A 391 -3.36 8.99 -13.65
CA ARG A 391 -4.50 8.08 -13.87
C ARG A 391 -4.98 7.98 -15.33
N LYS A 392 -4.42 8.75 -16.28
CA LYS A 392 -5.14 9.10 -17.52
C LYS A 392 -4.42 8.97 -18.87
N LYS A 393 -3.18 8.47 -18.96
CA LYS A 393 -2.53 8.26 -20.27
C LYS A 393 -2.09 6.80 -20.39
N SER A 394 -3.04 5.95 -20.76
CA SER A 394 -2.82 4.56 -21.15
C SER A 394 -2.98 4.37 -22.66
N GLU A 395 -2.63 5.38 -23.45
CA GLU A 395 -2.63 5.27 -24.91
C GLU A 395 -1.31 5.83 -25.45
N LEU A 396 -0.66 4.99 -26.24
CA LEU A 396 0.53 5.22 -27.08
C LEU A 396 1.86 5.35 -26.34
N ILE A 397 2.60 4.24 -26.24
CA ILE A 397 4.05 4.27 -26.01
C ILE A 397 4.71 3.32 -27.01
N ASP A 398 5.22 3.90 -28.10
CA ASP A 398 6.20 3.25 -28.98
C ASP A 398 7.53 3.10 -28.24
N ASN A 399 8.12 1.91 -28.34
CA ASN A 399 9.26 1.48 -27.54
C ASN A 399 10.58 2.23 -27.81
N ASN A 400 10.68 3.02 -28.90
CA ASN A 400 11.96 3.53 -29.38
C ASN A 400 12.31 4.98 -28.94
N ASN A 401 11.36 5.73 -28.37
CA ASN A 401 11.60 7.12 -27.90
C ASN A 401 11.55 7.29 -26.37
N ILE A 402 11.64 6.18 -25.63
CA ILE A 402 11.50 6.19 -24.18
C ILE A 402 12.73 6.83 -23.51
N SER A 403 13.92 6.78 -24.11
CA SER A 403 15.15 7.32 -23.49
C SER A 403 15.22 8.85 -23.45
N SER A 404 14.67 9.55 -24.44
CA SER A 404 14.69 11.01 -24.51
C SER A 404 13.59 11.65 -23.66
N ILE A 405 12.43 10.99 -23.56
CA ILE A 405 11.34 11.39 -22.64
C ILE A 405 11.74 11.11 -21.17
N PHE A 406 12.43 10.00 -20.89
CA PHE A 406 12.79 9.60 -19.52
C PHE A 406 13.89 10.46 -18.86
N LYS A 407 14.78 11.10 -19.63
CA LYS A 407 15.81 11.98 -19.05
C LYS A 407 15.28 13.37 -18.70
N ASN A 408 14.21 13.83 -19.34
CA ASN A 408 13.68 15.18 -19.15
C ASN A 408 12.39 15.27 -18.31
N GLU A 409 11.59 14.21 -18.15
CA GLU A 409 10.28 14.33 -17.46
C GLU A 409 10.17 13.66 -16.06
N LEU A 410 11.19 12.91 -15.58
CA LEU A 410 11.01 12.02 -14.41
C LEU A 410 11.54 12.51 -13.07
N PHE A 411 12.06 13.74 -13.00
CA PHE A 411 12.32 14.42 -11.73
C PHE A 411 11.98 15.91 -11.87
N LYS A 412 11.06 16.39 -11.02
CA LYS A 412 10.90 17.81 -10.57
C LYS A 412 9.69 18.64 -11.01
N ASP A 413 8.52 18.10 -11.34
CA ASP A 413 7.46 19.04 -11.75
C ASP A 413 6.44 19.42 -10.69
N ASN A 414 6.38 18.79 -9.49
CA ASN A 414 5.54 19.32 -8.40
C ASN A 414 6.05 19.01 -6.98
N ILE A 415 6.03 20.01 -6.11
CA ILE A 415 6.15 19.96 -4.65
C ILE A 415 4.76 20.06 -4.00
N TYR A 416 4.62 19.47 -2.80
CA TYR A 416 3.36 19.48 -2.05
C TYR A 416 3.56 20.20 -0.72
N THR A 417 2.94 21.35 -0.57
CA THR A 417 3.12 22.25 0.58
C THR A 417 1.82 22.37 1.37
N LEU A 418 1.92 22.74 2.65
CA LEU A 418 0.81 22.75 3.58
C LEU A 418 0.48 24.17 4.02
N THR A 419 -0.81 24.51 4.05
CA THR A 419 -1.26 25.75 4.67
C THR A 419 -1.17 25.66 6.20
N PRO A 420 -1.31 26.79 6.93
CA PRO A 420 -1.36 26.79 8.39
C PRO A 420 -2.59 26.00 8.88
N HIS A 421 -3.63 26.01 8.05
CA HIS A 421 -4.86 25.26 8.19
C HIS A 421 -4.82 23.94 7.41
N GLY A 422 -3.64 23.30 7.27
CA GLY A 422 -3.42 21.91 6.82
C GLY A 422 -3.99 21.51 5.46
N LYS A 423 -4.40 22.47 4.63
CA LYS A 423 -4.78 22.25 3.23
C LYS A 423 -3.51 21.99 2.42
N ILE A 424 -3.51 20.94 1.60
CA ILE A 424 -2.40 20.64 0.68
C ILE A 424 -2.53 21.51 -0.56
N VAL A 425 -1.43 22.17 -0.95
CA VAL A 425 -1.28 22.91 -2.19
C VAL A 425 -0.20 22.23 -3.02
N CYS A 426 -0.52 21.96 -4.27
CA CYS A 426 0.41 21.36 -5.23
C CYS A 426 0.98 22.50 -6.08
N LEU A 427 2.30 22.63 -6.10
CA LEU A 427 3.04 23.66 -6.83
C LEU A 427 4.16 23.01 -7.64
N PRO A 428 4.68 23.65 -8.70
CA PRO A 428 5.85 23.17 -9.41
C PRO A 428 7.12 23.06 -8.53
N SER A 429 8.06 22.15 -8.84
CA SER A 429 9.32 22.14 -8.08
C SER A 429 10.14 23.39 -8.36
N GLY A 430 10.81 23.90 -7.32
CA GLY A 430 11.47 25.19 -7.36
C GLY A 430 10.53 26.38 -7.14
N SER A 431 9.23 26.13 -6.91
CA SER A 431 8.30 27.18 -6.48
C SER A 431 8.73 27.81 -5.15
N THR A 432 8.33 29.05 -4.99
CA THR A 432 8.66 29.94 -3.87
C THR A 432 7.42 30.21 -3.01
N PRO A 433 7.57 30.76 -1.78
CA PRO A 433 6.44 31.23 -0.98
C PRO A 433 5.49 32.17 -1.73
N VAL A 434 5.98 32.89 -2.74
CA VAL A 434 5.17 33.76 -3.60
C VAL A 434 4.24 32.96 -4.50
N ASP A 435 4.74 31.90 -5.13
CA ASP A 435 3.94 30.98 -5.94
C ASP A 435 2.86 30.29 -5.08
N PHE A 436 3.20 29.95 -3.84
CA PHE A 436 2.25 29.43 -2.85
C PHE A 436 1.14 30.45 -2.51
N ALA A 437 1.48 31.73 -2.37
CA ALA A 437 0.50 32.79 -2.11
C ALA A 437 -0.47 32.99 -3.27
N CYS A 438 0.07 32.98 -4.49
CA CYS A 438 -0.71 33.10 -5.72
C CYS A 438 -1.69 31.93 -5.86
N ALA A 439 -1.23 30.70 -5.62
CA ALA A 439 -2.06 29.49 -5.74
C ALA A 439 -3.20 29.40 -4.71
N LEU A 440 -3.06 30.03 -3.54
CA LEU A 440 -4.05 29.95 -2.46
C LEU A 440 -5.13 31.02 -2.50
N TYR A 441 -4.73 32.25 -2.78
CA TYR A 441 -5.57 33.42 -2.55
C TYR A 441 -5.85 34.21 -3.84
N ASN A 442 -5.36 33.76 -5.01
CA ASN A 442 -5.34 34.54 -6.25
C ASN A 442 -4.78 35.96 -6.03
N LEU A 443 -3.84 36.10 -5.09
CA LEU A 443 -3.25 37.39 -4.73
C LEU A 443 -2.15 37.74 -5.74
N THR A 444 -2.12 39.00 -6.17
CA THR A 444 -0.94 39.58 -6.83
C THR A 444 0.21 39.69 -5.82
N GLU A 445 1.45 39.58 -6.30
CA GLU A 445 2.71 39.59 -5.52
C GLU A 445 2.77 40.69 -4.43
N ASN A 446 2.12 41.82 -4.68
CA ASN A 446 2.20 43.04 -3.86
C ASN A 446 1.63 42.94 -2.44
N ARG A 447 0.95 41.85 -2.08
CA ARG A 447 0.39 41.66 -0.72
C ARG A 447 1.20 40.71 0.15
N CYS A 448 2.20 40.01 -0.39
CA CYS A 448 3.02 39.04 0.34
C CYS A 448 4.29 39.71 0.87
N ARG A 449 4.38 39.97 2.18
CA ARG A 449 5.53 40.69 2.77
C ARG A 449 6.56 39.75 3.40
N THR A 450 6.08 38.73 4.10
CA THR A 450 6.92 37.74 4.78
C THR A 450 6.29 36.37 4.73
N ALA A 451 7.11 35.34 4.55
CA ALA A 451 6.70 33.94 4.64
C ALA A 451 7.40 33.25 5.80
N LYS A 452 6.68 32.35 6.47
CA LYS A 452 7.24 31.42 7.45
C LYS A 452 7.15 30.00 6.91
N ILE A 453 8.25 29.27 6.95
CA ILE A 453 8.31 27.84 6.66
C ILE A 453 8.52 27.11 7.98
N ASN A 454 7.62 26.19 8.33
CA ASN A 454 7.65 25.41 9.57
C ASN A 454 7.82 26.28 10.84
N GLY A 455 7.27 27.51 10.81
CA GLY A 455 7.33 28.48 11.92
C GLY A 455 8.53 29.42 11.90
N GLN A 456 9.53 29.21 11.04
CA GLN A 456 10.70 30.08 10.88
C GLN A 456 10.50 31.08 9.75
N ILE A 457 10.88 32.35 9.95
CA ILE A 457 10.80 33.39 8.92
C ILE A 457 11.88 33.12 7.88
N VAL A 458 11.49 33.09 6.60
CA VAL A 458 12.39 32.84 5.47
C VAL A 458 12.25 33.92 4.39
N PRO A 459 13.29 34.16 3.58
CA PRO A 459 13.19 34.99 2.39
C PRO A 459 12.13 34.47 1.41
N LEU A 460 11.42 35.38 0.73
CA LEU A 460 10.38 35.04 -0.26
C LEU A 460 10.93 34.32 -1.52
N SER A 461 12.25 34.38 -1.74
CA SER A 461 12.95 33.67 -2.83
C SER A 461 13.37 32.24 -2.47
N THR A 462 13.13 31.80 -1.23
CA THR A 462 13.52 30.46 -0.78
C THR A 462 12.75 29.41 -1.56
N LYS A 463 13.47 28.40 -2.09
CA LYS A 463 12.82 27.28 -2.76
C LYS A 463 12.08 26.42 -1.75
N LEU A 464 10.83 26.11 -2.07
CA LEU A 464 9.98 25.28 -1.25
C LEU A 464 10.26 23.80 -1.51
N GLU A 465 10.11 23.00 -0.46
CA GLU A 465 10.23 21.54 -0.50
C GLU A 465 8.91 20.87 -0.10
N SER A 466 8.72 19.62 -0.53
CA SER A 466 7.53 18.85 -0.17
C SER A 466 7.45 18.62 1.33
N GLY A 467 6.24 18.72 1.89
CA GLY A 467 5.96 18.51 3.30
C GLY A 467 6.17 19.73 4.20
N GLN A 468 6.65 20.85 3.66
CA GLN A 468 6.81 22.10 4.39
C GLN A 468 5.46 22.79 4.65
N ARG A 469 5.28 23.31 5.87
CA ARG A 469 4.13 24.14 6.27
C ARG A 469 4.47 25.62 6.04
N ILE A 470 3.67 26.29 5.23
CA ILE A 470 3.91 27.66 4.81
C ILE A 470 2.82 28.57 5.35
N GLU A 471 3.25 29.62 6.04
CA GLU A 471 2.44 30.70 6.58
C GLU A 471 2.80 31.99 5.85
N ILE A 472 1.84 32.60 5.15
CA ILE A 472 2.04 33.87 4.46
C ILE A 472 1.44 34.98 5.33
N CYS A 473 2.23 36.01 5.61
CA CYS A 473 1.74 37.23 6.25
C CYS A 473 1.47 38.30 5.19
N THR A 474 0.23 38.79 5.13
CA THR A 474 -0.19 39.84 4.20
C THR A 474 -0.49 41.16 4.91
N THR A 475 -0.32 42.28 4.22
CA THR A 475 -0.70 43.63 4.67
C THR A 475 -1.81 44.21 3.78
N LYS A 476 -2.58 45.19 4.30
CA LYS A 476 -3.81 45.71 3.67
C LYS A 476 -3.64 46.93 2.74
N ASP A 477 -2.42 47.40 2.46
CA ASP A 477 -2.23 48.69 1.77
C ASP A 477 -2.10 48.58 0.24
N ASP A 478 -2.83 49.44 -0.48
CA ASP A 478 -3.17 49.35 -1.91
C ASP A 478 -2.24 50.11 -2.88
N ASN A 479 -1.05 50.56 -2.48
CA ASN A 479 -0.20 51.36 -3.37
C ASN A 479 1.21 50.78 -3.53
N LEU A 480 1.45 50.07 -4.63
CA LEU A 480 2.74 50.10 -5.34
C LEU A 480 2.63 49.38 -6.70
N SER A 481 2.95 50.09 -7.79
CA SER A 481 3.10 49.55 -9.14
C SER A 481 4.58 49.35 -9.48
N ILE A 482 4.98 48.19 -10.05
CA ILE A 482 5.95 47.99 -11.17
C ILE A 482 6.45 46.52 -11.27
N LYS A 483 6.39 46.00 -12.51
CA LYS A 483 7.11 44.88 -13.21
C LYS A 483 7.29 43.47 -12.60
N CYS A 484 6.42 42.59 -13.08
CA CYS A 484 6.55 41.17 -13.45
C CYS A 484 7.93 40.48 -13.40
N CYS A 485 7.98 39.37 -12.64
CA CYS A 485 8.66 38.14 -13.05
C CYS A 485 7.64 37.13 -13.63
N ILE A 486 7.36 37.27 -14.93
CA ILE A 486 6.65 36.23 -15.71
C ILE A 486 7.64 35.08 -15.91
N ASN A 487 7.55 34.00 -15.13
CA ASN A 487 8.16 32.74 -15.55
C ASN A 487 7.35 31.47 -15.27
N VAL A 488 6.11 31.55 -14.77
CA VAL A 488 5.30 30.33 -14.52
C VAL A 488 3.85 30.41 -15.05
N MET A 489 3.45 31.47 -15.75
CA MET A 489 2.06 31.66 -16.20
C MET A 489 1.73 31.19 -17.64
N LYS A 490 2.40 30.15 -18.14
CA LYS A 490 1.91 29.32 -19.27
C LYS A 490 2.18 27.84 -18.91
N PRO A 491 1.17 27.04 -18.49
CA PRO A 491 0.02 26.68 -19.33
C PRO A 491 -1.33 26.51 -18.59
N PHE A 492 -1.64 27.25 -17.52
CA PHE A 492 -2.89 27.04 -16.76
C PHE A 492 -4.17 27.62 -17.41
N ARG A 493 -4.06 28.57 -18.35
CA ARG A 493 -5.22 29.24 -18.98
C ARG A 493 -5.87 28.50 -20.16
N LYS A 494 -5.38 27.32 -20.56
CA LYS A 494 -5.93 26.60 -21.74
C LYS A 494 -6.93 25.48 -21.41
N TYR A 495 -7.20 25.18 -20.13
CA TYR A 495 -8.07 24.06 -19.74
C TYR A 495 -9.40 24.44 -19.05
N GLU A 496 -9.75 25.73 -18.96
CA GLU A 496 -11.02 26.17 -18.38
C GLU A 496 -12.25 26.11 -19.31
N LYS A 497 -12.14 25.54 -20.54
CA LYS A 497 -13.29 25.45 -21.46
C LYS A 497 -13.91 24.05 -21.63
N HIS A 498 -13.47 23.02 -20.93
CA HIS A 498 -14.06 21.69 -21.04
C HIS A 498 -14.26 20.98 -19.70
N PHE A 499 -15.10 21.54 -18.83
CA PHE A 499 -15.76 20.79 -17.75
C PHE A 499 -17.12 21.41 -17.42
N CYS A 500 -18.12 21.07 -18.23
CA CYS A 500 -19.46 20.71 -17.74
C CYS A 500 -19.53 19.19 -17.66
#